data_AF-A0A8C6QRF5-F1
#
_entry.id   AF-A0A8C6QRF5-F1
#
_cell.length_a   1.000
_cell.length_b   1.000
_cell.length_c   1.000
_cell.angle_alpha   90.00
_cell.angle_beta   90.00
_cell.angle_gamma   90.00
#
_symmetry.space_group_name_H-M   'P 1'
#
loop_
_entity.id
_entity.type
_entity.pdbx_description
1 polymer ?
#
loop_
_entity_poly.entity_id
_entity_poly.type
_entity_poly.pdbx_seq_one_letter_code
_entity_poly.pdbx_strand_id
1 'polypeptide(L)'
;MRTLVAFLVVLSILVTQSHGDEVFNIFGSNNSGGSVQETVSIDNEKNIATVNIHAGSCSSTTIFDYKHGYIASRLLSRRACYILKMDHSAIPDLDKLQRLIYEKQTMTTMDSSEYTWVRYNPLQSLIMKADWFLFGSPIKNLCKHVPLYEGEVVKKSSKVATGACAKAGLLGILGISICTGIHF
;
A
#
# COMPACT_ATOMS: atom_id res chain seq x y z
N MET A 1 -14.42 41.82 -32.92
CA MET A 1 -14.94 41.45 -31.58
C MET A 1 -15.33 39.97 -31.46
N ARG A 2 -16.07 39.39 -32.42
CA ARG A 2 -16.51 37.98 -32.37
C ARG A 2 -15.37 36.93 -32.35
N THR A 3 -14.26 37.20 -33.04
CA THR A 3 -13.09 36.29 -33.12
C THR A 3 -12.25 36.28 -31.84
N LEU A 4 -12.14 37.42 -31.15
CA LEU A 4 -11.44 37.54 -29.86
C LEU A 4 -12.15 36.77 -28.73
N VAL A 5 -13.48 36.74 -28.75
CA VAL A 5 -14.29 35.98 -27.77
C VAL A 5 -14.10 34.46 -28.00
N ALA A 6 -14.04 34.01 -29.25
CA ALA A 6 -13.81 32.61 -29.57
C ALA A 6 -12.42 32.12 -29.09
N PHE A 7 -11.38 32.95 -29.23
CA PHE A 7 -10.03 32.62 -28.73
C PHE A 7 -9.97 32.53 -27.19
N LEU A 8 -10.66 33.42 -26.48
CA LEU A 8 -10.69 33.40 -25.02
C LEU A 8 -11.42 32.17 -24.46
N VAL A 9 -12.49 31.72 -25.13
CA VAL A 9 -13.22 30.50 -24.74
C VAL A 9 -12.39 29.24 -24.96
N VAL A 10 -11.60 29.16 -26.04
CA VAL A 10 -10.72 28.00 -26.31
C VAL A 10 -9.56 27.93 -25.32
N LEU A 11 -9.00 29.07 -24.90
CA LEU A 11 -7.89 29.11 -23.95
C LEU A 11 -8.26 28.62 -22.54
N SER A 12 -9.51 28.83 -22.11
CA SER A 12 -10.01 28.31 -20.83
C SER A 12 -10.21 26.78 -20.80
N ILE A 13 -10.30 26.11 -21.95
CA ILE A 13 -10.50 24.66 -22.02
C ILE A 13 -9.17 23.90 -21.89
N LEU A 14 -8.04 24.57 -22.13
CA LEU A 14 -6.69 23.99 -22.05
C LEU A 14 -6.06 24.03 -20.65
N VAL A 15 -6.76 24.61 -19.66
CA VAL A 15 -6.33 24.62 -18.25
C VAL A 15 -7.08 23.55 -17.45
N THR A 16 -7.23 22.35 -18.00
CA THR A 16 -7.35 21.18 -17.14
C THR A 16 -5.94 20.88 -16.67
N GLN A 17 -5.61 21.26 -15.43
CA GLN A 17 -4.38 20.84 -14.79
C GLN A 17 -4.34 19.31 -14.89
N SER A 18 -3.34 18.78 -15.60
CA SER A 18 -3.08 17.35 -15.67
C SER A 18 -2.62 16.93 -14.28
N HIS A 19 -3.58 16.65 -13.39
CA HIS A 19 -3.36 16.10 -12.06
C HIS A 19 -2.99 14.63 -12.23
N GLY A 20 -1.69 14.41 -12.48
CA GLY A 20 -1.12 13.08 -12.57
C GLY A 20 -0.85 12.52 -11.19
N ASP A 21 -1.06 11.21 -11.02
CA ASP A 21 -0.58 10.47 -9.87
C ASP A 21 0.94 10.70 -9.71
N GLU A 22 1.41 10.96 -8.49
CA GLU A 22 2.85 11.01 -8.23
C GLU A 22 3.40 9.60 -8.15
N VAL A 23 4.36 9.25 -9.02
CA VAL A 23 4.91 7.90 -9.10
C VAL A 23 6.39 7.90 -8.70
N PHE A 24 6.70 7.09 -7.70
CA PHE A 24 8.04 6.89 -7.15
C PHE A 24 8.52 5.47 -7.47
N ASN A 25 9.74 5.34 -7.98
CA ASN A 25 10.39 4.04 -8.19
C ASN A 25 11.45 3.85 -7.11
N ILE A 26 11.29 2.81 -6.30
CA ILE A 26 12.18 2.46 -5.20
C ILE A 26 12.84 1.12 -5.55
N PHE A 27 14.17 1.08 -5.51
CA PHE A 27 14.93 -0.16 -5.66
C PHE A 27 15.35 -0.64 -4.28
N GLY A 28 14.93 -1.84 -3.91
CA GLY A 28 15.29 -2.49 -2.65
C GLY A 28 16.07 -3.79 -2.88
N SER A 29 16.73 -4.25 -1.81
CA SER A 29 17.29 -5.61 -1.73
C SER A 29 16.38 -6.44 -0.84
N ASN A 30 16.06 -7.67 -1.25
CA ASN A 30 15.45 -8.65 -0.35
C ASN A 30 16.53 -9.25 0.56
N ASN A 31 16.14 -9.82 1.71
CA ASN A 31 17.02 -10.50 2.68
C ASN A 31 17.89 -11.63 2.07
N SER A 32 17.59 -12.07 0.84
CA SER A 32 18.31 -13.09 0.09
C SER A 32 19.23 -12.54 -1.01
N GLY A 33 19.44 -11.22 -1.07
CA GLY A 33 20.34 -10.57 -2.06
C GLY A 33 19.74 -10.38 -3.46
N GLY A 34 18.45 -10.66 -3.66
CA GLY A 34 17.73 -10.36 -4.90
C GLY A 34 17.28 -8.91 -4.97
N SER A 35 17.39 -8.27 -6.14
CA SER A 35 16.82 -6.94 -6.38
C SER A 35 15.30 -7.01 -6.44
N VAL A 36 14.63 -6.18 -5.67
CA VAL A 36 13.18 -6.01 -5.68
C VAL A 36 12.89 -4.60 -6.17
N GLN A 37 12.19 -4.49 -7.31
CA GLN A 37 11.71 -3.21 -7.80
C GLN A 37 10.34 -2.95 -7.19
N GLU A 38 10.19 -1.78 -6.60
CA GLU A 38 8.94 -1.30 -6.03
C GLU A 38 8.54 0.01 -6.71
N THR A 39 7.25 0.14 -6.99
CA THR A 39 6.66 1.38 -7.51
C THR A 39 5.57 1.83 -6.55
N VAL A 40 5.67 3.06 -6.08
CA VAL A 40 4.67 3.69 -5.21
C VAL A 40 3.98 4.78 -6.02
N SER A 41 2.65 4.78 -6.03
CA SER A 41 1.82 5.79 -6.70
C SER A 41 0.94 6.48 -5.66
N ILE A 42 0.93 7.80 -5.65
CA ILE A 42 0.14 8.62 -4.74
C ILE A 42 -0.90 9.40 -5.52
N ASP A 43 -2.16 9.19 -5.15
CA ASP A 43 -3.32 9.91 -5.66
C ASP A 43 -3.87 10.77 -4.52
N ASN A 44 -3.47 12.04 -4.53
CA ASN A 44 -3.86 13.01 -3.50
C ASN A 44 -5.36 13.36 -3.56
N GLU A 45 -6.00 13.28 -4.73
CA GLU A 45 -7.43 13.56 -4.86
C GLU A 45 -8.28 12.46 -4.24
N LYS A 46 -7.89 11.21 -4.46
CA LYS A 46 -8.57 10.06 -3.87
C LYS A 46 -8.11 9.76 -2.45
N ASN A 47 -7.03 10.40 -1.99
CA ASN A 47 -6.36 10.16 -0.72
C ASN A 47 -5.89 8.70 -0.60
N ILE A 48 -5.13 8.24 -1.60
CA ILE A 48 -4.69 6.85 -1.76
C ILE A 48 -3.20 6.78 -2.03
N ALA A 49 -2.53 5.79 -1.41
CA ALA A 49 -1.22 5.32 -1.86
C ALA A 49 -1.32 3.87 -2.36
N THR A 50 -0.74 3.59 -3.53
CA THR A 50 -0.64 2.24 -4.09
C THR A 50 0.81 1.82 -4.18
N VAL A 51 1.12 0.62 -3.71
CA VAL A 51 2.46 0.05 -3.68
C VAL A 51 2.47 -1.22 -4.51
N ASN A 52 3.28 -1.26 -5.55
CA ASN A 52 3.47 -2.43 -6.39
C ASN A 52 4.88 -2.97 -6.20
N ILE A 53 4.97 -4.22 -5.73
CA ILE A 53 6.23 -4.94 -5.59
C ILE A 53 6.35 -5.90 -6.76
N HIS A 54 7.38 -5.72 -7.59
CA HIS A 54 7.67 -6.54 -8.76
C HIS A 54 8.73 -7.59 -8.40
N ALA A 55 8.28 -8.77 -7.98
CA ALA A 55 9.14 -9.85 -7.49
C ALA A 55 8.72 -11.23 -8.06
N GLY A 56 8.30 -11.27 -9.33
CA GLY A 56 7.86 -12.49 -9.99
C GLY A 56 6.65 -13.12 -9.28
N SER A 57 6.76 -14.37 -8.85
CA SER A 57 5.71 -15.07 -8.11
C SER A 57 5.39 -14.46 -6.74
N CYS A 58 6.34 -13.72 -6.14
CA CYS A 58 6.18 -13.03 -4.87
C CYS A 58 5.69 -11.58 -5.02
N SER A 59 5.26 -11.19 -6.22
CA SER A 59 4.72 -9.85 -6.45
C SER A 59 3.47 -9.58 -5.62
N SER A 60 3.29 -8.33 -5.23
CA SER A 60 2.13 -7.88 -4.47
C SER A 60 1.73 -6.46 -4.86
N THR A 61 0.45 -6.17 -4.66
CA THR A 61 -0.09 -4.81 -4.75
C THR A 61 -0.76 -4.48 -3.43
N THR A 62 -0.38 -3.36 -2.81
CA THR A 62 -0.97 -2.87 -1.57
C THR A 62 -1.58 -1.50 -1.79
N ILE A 63 -2.84 -1.32 -1.40
CA ILE A 63 -3.56 -0.05 -1.45
C ILE A 63 -3.77 0.43 -0.01
N PHE A 64 -3.32 1.64 0.28
CA PHE A 64 -3.66 2.41 1.48
C PHE A 64 -4.77 3.38 1.09
N ASP A 65 -6.01 3.08 1.48
CA ASP A 65 -7.17 3.93 1.24
C ASP A 65 -7.47 4.73 2.51
N TYR A 66 -6.86 5.92 2.61
CA TYR A 66 -7.01 6.79 3.78
C TYR A 66 -8.43 7.36 3.90
N LYS A 67 -9.14 7.48 2.77
CA LYS A 67 -10.53 7.96 2.76
C LYS A 67 -11.46 6.97 3.46
N HIS A 68 -11.28 5.67 3.25
CA HIS A 68 -12.09 4.64 3.90
C HIS A 68 -11.45 4.11 5.20
N GLY A 69 -10.16 4.39 5.44
CA GLY A 69 -9.44 3.95 6.64
C GLY A 69 -9.06 2.47 6.59
N TYR A 70 -8.77 1.94 5.40
CA TYR A 70 -8.40 0.54 5.19
C TYR A 70 -7.14 0.39 4.35
N ILE A 71 -6.41 -0.69 4.61
CA ILE A 71 -5.29 -1.15 3.81
C ILE A 71 -5.66 -2.51 3.23
N ALA A 72 -5.42 -2.70 1.93
CA ALA A 72 -5.60 -3.99 1.27
C ALA A 72 -4.31 -4.42 0.58
N SER A 73 -3.83 -5.63 0.86
CA SER A 73 -2.65 -6.19 0.19
C SER A 73 -3.00 -7.48 -0.54
N ARG A 74 -2.86 -7.50 -1.86
CA ARG A 74 -3.03 -8.69 -2.69
C ARG A 74 -1.67 -9.32 -2.96
N LEU A 75 -1.49 -10.56 -2.51
CA LEU A 75 -0.28 -11.34 -2.75
C LEU A 75 -0.51 -12.37 -3.86
N LEU A 76 0.32 -12.33 -4.90
CA LEU A 76 0.18 -13.23 -6.04
C LEU A 76 0.45 -14.70 -5.67
N SER A 77 1.50 -14.96 -4.89
CA SER A 77 1.91 -16.30 -4.43
C SER A 77 0.83 -17.01 -3.61
N ARG A 78 0.00 -16.26 -2.88
CA ARG A 78 -1.10 -16.78 -2.05
C ARG A 78 -2.45 -16.74 -2.75
N ARG A 79 -2.55 -16.07 -3.91
CA ARG A 79 -3.81 -15.81 -4.62
C ARG A 79 -4.91 -15.28 -3.69
N ALA A 80 -4.52 -14.42 -2.75
CA ALA A 80 -5.38 -13.92 -1.69
C ALA A 80 -5.21 -12.42 -1.52
N CYS A 81 -6.20 -11.77 -0.91
CA CYS A 81 -6.13 -10.40 -0.48
C CYS A 81 -6.31 -10.31 1.03
N TYR A 82 -5.50 -9.47 1.67
CA TYR A 82 -5.54 -9.22 3.09
C TYR A 82 -6.07 -7.83 3.35
N ILE A 83 -7.09 -7.69 4.18
CA ILE A 83 -7.74 -6.43 4.52
C ILE A 83 -7.41 -6.07 5.96
N LEU A 84 -6.99 -4.83 6.18
CA LEU A 84 -6.67 -4.31 7.51
C LEU A 84 -7.38 -2.99 7.71
N LYS A 85 -7.95 -2.82 8.90
CA LYS A 85 -8.35 -1.50 9.36
C LYS A 85 -7.09 -0.69 9.68
N MET A 86 -7.03 0.53 9.18
CA MET A 86 -5.90 1.42 9.39
C MET A 86 -5.85 1.85 10.86
N ASP A 87 -4.69 1.68 11.50
CA ASP A 87 -4.38 2.25 12.81
C ASP A 87 -3.55 3.51 12.60
N HIS A 88 -4.19 4.68 12.70
CA HIS A 88 -3.53 5.98 12.51
C HIS A 88 -2.44 6.27 13.56
N SER A 89 -2.38 5.51 14.66
CA SER A 89 -1.25 5.61 15.60
C SER A 89 0.02 4.92 15.08
N ALA A 90 -0.14 3.96 14.17
CA ALA A 90 0.95 3.15 13.62
C ALA A 90 1.24 3.46 12.14
N ILE A 91 0.24 3.95 11.41
CA ILE A 91 0.31 4.27 9.99
C ILE A 91 0.19 5.79 9.84
N PRO A 92 1.22 6.48 9.32
CA PRO A 92 1.20 7.93 9.17
C PRO A 92 0.18 8.36 8.11
N ASP A 93 -0.29 9.61 8.20
CA ASP A 93 -1.13 10.22 7.17
C ASP A 93 -0.41 10.29 5.80
N LEU A 94 -1.19 10.45 4.72
CA LEU A 94 -0.70 10.33 3.34
C LEU A 94 0.41 11.34 3.01
N ASP A 95 0.29 12.58 3.47
CA ASP A 95 1.29 13.65 3.28
C ASP A 95 2.63 13.31 3.95
N LYS A 96 2.56 12.78 5.17
CA LYS A 96 3.75 12.31 5.89
C LYS A 96 4.33 11.05 5.23
N LEU A 97 3.50 10.14 4.74
CA LEU A 97 3.95 8.98 3.97
C LEU A 97 4.67 9.41 2.69
N GLN A 98 4.10 10.34 1.92
CA GLN A 98 4.68 10.89 0.70
C GLN A 98 6.06 11.50 0.97
N ARG A 99 6.18 12.26 2.06
CA ARG A 99 7.46 12.81 2.50
C ARG A 99 8.48 11.71 2.81
N LEU A 100 8.10 10.67 3.56
CA LEU A 100 8.99 9.55 3.89
C LEU A 100 9.45 8.79 2.62
N ILE A 101 8.58 8.65 1.63
CA ILE A 101 8.90 8.04 0.33
C ILE A 101 9.95 8.87 -0.41
N TYR A 102 9.73 10.18 -0.51
CA TYR A 102 10.64 11.11 -1.15
C TYR A 102 12.02 11.10 -0.47
N GLU A 103 12.02 11.14 0.87
CA GLU A 103 13.24 11.06 1.68
C GLU A 103 14.01 9.75 1.42
N LYS A 104 13.32 8.59 1.28
CA LYS A 104 14.00 7.33 0.93
C LYS A 104 14.50 7.28 -0.51
N GLN A 105 13.79 7.86 -1.46
CA GLN A 105 14.26 7.89 -2.84
C GLN A 105 15.54 8.73 -2.97
N THR A 106 15.68 9.76 -2.13
CA THR A 106 16.80 10.71 -2.15
C THR A 106 17.95 10.34 -1.22
N MET A 107 17.71 9.53 -0.17
CA MET A 107 18.71 9.13 0.82
C MET A 107 18.81 7.60 0.95
N THR A 108 20.04 7.06 0.94
CA THR A 108 20.31 5.62 0.98
C THR A 108 20.23 4.97 2.37
N THR A 109 20.06 5.73 3.46
CA THR A 109 20.26 5.23 4.84
C THR A 109 19.04 5.34 5.77
N MET A 110 17.84 5.58 5.25
CA MET A 110 16.62 5.67 6.07
C MET A 110 16.08 4.27 6.38
N ASP A 111 16.50 3.70 7.52
CA ASP A 111 15.91 2.50 8.12
C ASP A 111 15.14 2.94 9.37
N SER A 112 13.81 2.80 9.36
CA SER A 112 12.99 3.06 10.55
C SER A 112 13.34 2.03 11.63
N SER A 113 13.64 2.51 12.84
CA SER A 113 13.91 1.66 14.01
C SER A 113 12.62 1.15 14.67
N GLU A 114 11.46 1.72 14.33
CA GLU A 114 10.16 1.40 14.90
C GLU A 114 9.37 0.49 13.94
N TYR A 115 8.97 -0.69 14.41
CA TYR A 115 8.32 -1.74 13.60
C TYR A 115 6.91 -2.06 14.09
N THR A 116 5.94 -1.94 13.21
CA THR A 116 4.55 -2.36 13.40
C THR A 116 4.34 -3.71 12.72
N TRP A 117 4.15 -4.79 13.47
CA TRP A 117 3.96 -6.11 12.85
C TRP A 117 2.52 -6.26 12.37
N VAL A 118 2.35 -6.77 11.17
CA VAL A 118 1.04 -7.12 10.65
C VAL A 118 0.97 -8.63 10.56
N ARG A 119 0.08 -9.22 11.37
CA ARG A 119 -0.12 -10.66 11.42
C ARG A 119 -1.36 -11.03 10.63
N TYR A 120 -1.19 -11.99 9.73
CA TYR A 120 -2.30 -12.62 9.03
C TYR A 120 -2.41 -14.07 9.50
N ASN A 121 -3.54 -14.43 10.11
CA ASN A 121 -3.90 -15.83 10.32
C ASN A 121 -4.94 -16.25 9.28
N PRO A 122 -4.52 -16.84 8.14
CA PRO A 122 -5.45 -17.16 7.05
C PRO A 122 -6.52 -18.20 7.44
N LEU A 123 -6.35 -18.98 8.51
CA LEU A 123 -7.35 -19.98 8.92
C LEU A 123 -8.46 -19.38 9.80
N GLN A 124 -8.18 -18.33 10.57
CA GLN A 124 -9.14 -17.73 11.51
C GLN A 124 -9.75 -16.42 11.01
N SER A 125 -9.20 -15.84 9.95
CA SER A 125 -9.53 -14.49 9.51
C SER A 125 -10.24 -14.42 8.15
N LEU A 126 -10.81 -15.51 7.64
CA LEU A 126 -11.50 -15.50 6.34
C LEU A 126 -12.76 -14.63 6.38
N ILE A 127 -12.82 -13.62 5.50
CA ILE A 127 -14.00 -12.76 5.33
C ILE A 127 -14.95 -13.42 4.33
N MET A 128 -16.03 -14.03 4.82
CA MET A 128 -17.02 -14.71 3.96
C MET A 128 -17.90 -13.75 3.16
N LYS A 129 -18.18 -12.56 3.70
CA LYS A 129 -18.98 -11.52 3.07
C LYS A 129 -18.29 -10.18 3.26
N ALA A 130 -17.79 -9.63 2.16
CA ALA A 130 -17.09 -8.35 2.15
C ALA A 130 -18.09 -7.19 2.05
N ASP A 131 -17.92 -6.19 2.91
CA ASP A 131 -18.61 -4.90 2.77
C ASP A 131 -17.78 -3.98 1.86
N TRP A 132 -18.07 -4.04 0.56
CA TRP A 132 -17.36 -3.23 -0.42
C TRP A 132 -17.68 -1.74 -0.36
N PHE A 133 -18.79 -1.36 0.27
CA PHE A 133 -19.10 0.05 0.49
C PHE A 133 -18.15 0.62 1.54
N LEU A 134 -17.92 -0.14 2.61
CA LEU A 134 -16.99 0.20 3.67
C LEU A 134 -15.52 0.13 3.22
N PHE A 135 -15.13 -0.84 2.39
CA PHE A 135 -13.75 -0.92 1.87
C PHE A 135 -13.45 0.05 0.72
N GLY A 136 -14.47 0.55 0.04
CA GLY A 136 -14.30 1.43 -1.12
C GLY A 136 -13.98 0.71 -2.44
N SER A 137 -14.23 1.42 -3.53
CA SER A 137 -14.01 0.95 -4.91
C SER A 137 -12.57 0.53 -5.23
N PRO A 138 -11.51 1.23 -4.75
CA PRO A 138 -10.12 0.84 -5.01
C PRO A 138 -9.81 -0.57 -4.49
N ILE A 139 -10.12 -0.84 -3.22
CA ILE A 139 -9.93 -2.14 -2.58
C ILE A 139 -10.81 -3.20 -3.24
N LYS A 140 -12.08 -2.88 -3.53
CA LYS A 140 -12.97 -3.78 -4.28
C LYS A 140 -12.36 -4.22 -5.60
N ASN A 141 -11.84 -3.29 -6.38
CA ASN A 141 -11.25 -3.59 -7.69
C ASN A 141 -10.01 -4.47 -7.56
N LEU A 142 -9.21 -4.28 -6.52
CA LEU A 142 -8.04 -5.11 -6.24
C LEU A 142 -8.41 -6.54 -5.81
N CYS A 143 -9.43 -6.70 -4.95
CA CYS A 143 -9.61 -7.90 -4.14
C CYS A 143 -10.87 -8.73 -4.42
N LYS A 144 -11.85 -8.25 -5.20
CA LYS A 144 -13.17 -8.90 -5.39
C LYS A 144 -13.17 -10.34 -5.94
N HIS A 145 -12.08 -10.80 -6.55
CA HIS A 145 -12.00 -12.13 -7.20
C HIS A 145 -11.01 -13.08 -6.52
N VAL A 146 -10.57 -12.77 -5.31
CA VAL A 146 -9.67 -13.62 -4.53
C VAL A 146 -10.23 -13.76 -3.10
N PRO A 147 -9.90 -14.83 -2.37
CA PRO A 147 -10.25 -14.94 -0.96
C PRO A 147 -9.73 -13.74 -0.15
N LEU A 148 -10.57 -13.27 0.77
CA LEU A 148 -10.27 -12.14 1.64
C LEU A 148 -9.96 -12.64 3.04
N TYR A 149 -8.87 -12.16 3.61
CA TYR A 149 -8.50 -12.44 5.00
C TYR A 149 -8.33 -11.13 5.77
N GLU A 150 -8.89 -11.05 6.95
CA GLU A 150 -8.63 -9.95 7.88
C GLU A 150 -7.20 -10.06 8.41
N GLY A 151 -6.53 -8.91 8.49
CA GLY A 151 -5.23 -8.78 9.14
C GLY A 151 -5.34 -8.01 10.44
N GLU A 152 -4.51 -8.39 11.40
CA GLU A 152 -4.40 -7.69 12.67
C GLU A 152 -3.06 -6.96 12.74
N VAL A 153 -3.11 -5.69 13.14
CA VAL A 153 -1.92 -4.96 13.55
C VAL A 153 -1.55 -5.43 14.96
N VAL A 154 -0.38 -6.05 15.10
CA VAL A 154 0.13 -6.51 16.41
C VAL A 154 1.40 -5.74 16.75
N LYS A 155 1.41 -5.10 17.94
CA LYS A 155 2.64 -4.50 18.48
C LYS A 155 3.62 -5.63 18.81
N LYS A 156 4.92 -5.38 18.62
CA LYS A 156 5.99 -6.34 18.92
C LYS A 156 5.86 -6.84 20.36
N SER A 157 5.33 -8.04 20.54
CA SER A 157 5.38 -8.78 21.81
C SER A 157 6.51 -9.79 21.70
N SER A 158 7.30 -9.95 22.76
CA SER A 158 8.33 -10.98 22.87
C SER A 158 7.80 -12.41 22.71
N LYS A 159 6.47 -12.59 22.64
CA LYS A 159 5.75 -13.85 22.51
C LYS A 159 5.13 -14.10 21.12
N VAL A 160 5.34 -13.23 20.12
CA VAL A 160 4.84 -13.49 18.76
C VAL A 160 5.73 -14.57 18.13
N ALA A 161 5.22 -15.80 18.22
CA ALA A 161 5.81 -17.03 17.73
C ALA A 161 6.44 -16.87 16.34
N THR A 162 7.75 -17.16 16.27
CA THR A 162 8.45 -18.01 15.28
C THR A 162 7.97 -18.06 13.82
N GLY A 163 7.24 -17.06 13.31
CA GLY A 163 6.82 -16.89 11.92
C GLY A 163 7.94 -16.40 11.01
N ALA A 164 8.05 -16.94 9.79
CA ALA A 164 8.87 -16.35 8.74
C ALA A 164 8.19 -15.05 8.28
N CYS A 165 8.54 -13.94 8.90
CA CYS A 165 8.06 -12.62 8.51
C CYS A 165 9.00 -12.05 7.43
N ALA A 166 8.43 -11.59 6.32
CA ALA A 166 9.19 -10.95 5.25
C ALA A 166 9.12 -9.43 5.38
N LYS A 167 10.25 -8.76 5.13
CA LYS A 167 10.36 -7.30 4.97
C LYS A 167 10.69 -7.03 3.49
N ALA A 168 9.98 -6.11 2.86
CA ALA A 168 10.35 -5.58 1.55
C ALA A 168 9.75 -4.19 1.34
N GLY A 169 10.51 -3.30 0.72
CA GLY A 169 10.01 -2.04 0.17
C GLY A 169 9.50 -0.99 1.16
N LEU A 170 8.42 -0.29 0.79
CA LEU A 170 7.67 0.73 1.54
C LEU A 170 7.10 0.17 2.83
N LEU A 171 6.64 -1.08 2.80
CA LEU A 171 6.18 -1.75 4.01
C LEU A 171 7.30 -1.81 5.05
N GLY A 172 8.55 -2.05 4.62
CA GLY A 172 9.72 -1.95 5.48
C GLY A 172 9.95 -0.55 6.07
N ILE A 173 9.66 0.53 5.32
CA ILE A 173 9.76 1.93 5.81
C ILE A 173 8.77 2.18 6.93
N LEU A 174 7.53 1.72 6.74
CA LEU A 174 6.46 1.82 7.72
C LEU A 174 6.65 0.87 8.90
N GLY A 175 7.76 0.13 8.93
CA GLY A 175 8.01 -0.89 9.93
C GLY A 175 7.07 -2.09 9.82
N ILE A 176 6.29 -2.18 8.74
CA ILE A 176 5.30 -3.22 8.45
C ILE A 176 6.01 -4.46 7.93
N SER A 177 5.94 -5.54 8.71
CA SER A 177 6.33 -6.85 8.25
C SER A 177 5.12 -7.77 8.17
N ILE A 178 5.01 -8.45 7.04
CA ILE A 178 3.96 -9.43 6.76
C ILE A 178 4.42 -10.77 7.32
N CYS A 179 3.76 -11.23 8.37
CA CYS A 179 4.02 -12.53 8.98
C CYS A 179 3.01 -13.55 8.52
N THR A 180 3.47 -14.67 7.98
CA THR A 180 2.64 -15.88 7.90
C THR A 180 2.76 -16.62 9.23
N GLY A 181 1.65 -16.84 9.93
CA GLY A 181 1.64 -17.80 11.04
C GLY A 181 2.13 -19.15 10.53
N ILE A 182 3.20 -19.70 11.11
CA ILE A 182 3.56 -21.10 10.87
C ILE A 182 2.70 -21.92 11.81
N HIS A 183 1.87 -22.78 11.25
CA HIS A 183 1.29 -23.86 12.01
C HIS A 183 2.36 -24.94 12.18
N PHE A 184 2.63 -25.32 13.44
CA PHE A 184 2.93 -26.70 13.79
C PHE A 184 1.59 -27.42 14.02
#